data_AF-A0A6G3MFD5-F1
#
_entry.id   AF-A0A6G3MFD5-F1
#
_cell.length_a   1.000
_cell.length_b   1.000
_cell.length_c   1.000
_cell.angle_alpha   90.00
_cell.angle_beta   90.00
_cell.angle_gamma   90.00
#
_symmetry.space_group_name_H-M   'P 1'
#
loop_
_entity.id
_entity.type
_entity.pdbx_description
1 polymer ?
#
loop_
_entity_poly.entity_id
_entity_poly.type
_entity_poly.pdbx_seq_one_letter_code
_entity_poly.pdbx_strand_id
1 'polypeptide(L)'
;MELNVDENNEIIINNLYLFNIITDNTSHYNVLEHESDYIAHGFTQLSVQLQKIINIRQLLNCSWTKDDRHTNARSIIQITENFNKTTQLIKTHILQHDKISDIVKALEFWIDVAHDLNKLNNYNVLSMIMGAIENNCVYRLNNCWSKVSKKTKQKRESLCDLVKPSSNYSALRSNYSKDNIIPFMGPFLTELCYIEERNQLNPGEGRVNFKKMRSI
;
A
#
# COMPACT_ATOMS: atom_id res chain seq x y z
N MET A 1 2.94 -20.12 6.78
CA MET A 1 3.81 -19.58 5.72
C MET A 1 5.00 -18.96 6.43
N GLU A 2 6.10 -19.70 6.55
CA GLU A 2 7.32 -19.24 7.24
C GLU A 2 8.15 -18.33 6.33
N LEU A 3 8.77 -17.30 6.91
CA LEU A 3 9.60 -16.34 6.20
C LEU A 3 10.97 -16.97 5.94
N ASN A 4 11.39 -17.07 4.68
CA ASN A 4 12.78 -17.39 4.36
C ASN A 4 13.63 -16.14 4.57
N VAL A 5 14.71 -16.31 5.32
CA VAL A 5 15.70 -15.28 5.61
C VAL A 5 16.99 -15.69 4.89
N ASP A 6 17.66 -14.74 4.22
CA ASP A 6 18.94 -14.99 3.55
C ASP A 6 20.11 -15.07 4.55
N GLU A 7 21.30 -15.34 4.01
CA GLU A 7 22.54 -15.50 4.77
C GLU A 7 22.95 -14.22 5.55
N ASN A 8 22.36 -13.06 5.23
CA ASN A 8 22.60 -11.78 5.92
C ASN A 8 21.52 -11.47 6.97
N ASN A 9 20.68 -12.44 7.31
CA ASN A 9 19.52 -12.26 8.18
C ASN A 9 18.47 -11.29 7.57
N GLU A 10 18.47 -11.12 6.24
CA GLU A 10 17.50 -10.31 5.52
C GLU A 10 16.32 -11.18 5.10
N ILE A 11 15.10 -10.75 5.38
CA ILE A 11 13.92 -11.46 4.90
C ILE A 11 13.93 -11.42 3.37
N ILE A 12 13.95 -12.59 2.72
CA ILE A 12 13.85 -12.72 1.27
C ILE A 12 12.43 -12.32 0.87
N ILE A 13 12.26 -11.05 0.49
CA ILE A 13 10.97 -10.45 0.14
C ILE A 13 10.33 -11.13 -1.08
N ASN A 14 11.06 -11.95 -1.83
CA ASN A 14 10.49 -12.71 -2.95
C ASN A 14 9.35 -13.64 -2.54
N ASN A 15 9.22 -14.01 -1.27
CA ASN A 15 8.08 -14.81 -0.76
C ASN A 15 6.98 -13.98 -0.07
N LEU A 16 7.11 -12.65 -0.01
CA LEU A 16 6.15 -11.74 0.63
C LEU A 16 5.16 -11.09 -0.34
N TYR A 17 5.30 -11.38 -1.63
CA TYR A 17 4.31 -10.98 -2.62
C TYR A 17 3.24 -12.07 -2.69
N LEU A 18 2.02 -11.76 -2.25
CA LEU A 18 0.83 -12.56 -2.58
C LEU A 18 0.72 -12.77 -4.11
N PHE A 19 1.34 -11.86 -4.87
CA PHE A 19 1.48 -11.92 -6.31
C PHE A 19 2.69 -12.68 -6.87
N ASN A 20 3.75 -13.00 -6.13
CA ASN A 20 4.79 -13.91 -6.68
C ASN A 20 4.23 -15.32 -6.83
N ILE A 21 3.26 -15.72 -5.98
CA ILE A 21 2.43 -16.91 -6.20
C ILE A 21 1.60 -16.80 -7.50
N ILE A 22 1.29 -15.58 -7.96
CA ILE A 22 0.50 -15.29 -9.17
C ILE A 22 1.40 -15.18 -10.41
N THR A 23 2.69 -14.84 -10.26
CA THR A 23 3.60 -14.54 -11.38
C THR A 23 4.78 -15.49 -11.54
N ASP A 24 5.08 -16.36 -10.58
CA ASP A 24 6.02 -17.45 -10.84
C ASP A 24 5.41 -18.37 -11.89
N ASN A 25 6.16 -18.60 -12.97
CA ASN A 25 5.79 -19.37 -14.18
C ASN A 25 5.54 -20.88 -13.91
N THR A 26 5.09 -21.23 -12.72
CA THR A 26 4.67 -22.57 -12.32
C THR A 26 3.30 -22.47 -11.65
N SER A 27 2.27 -22.78 -12.45
CA SER A 27 0.83 -22.88 -12.13
C SER A 27 -0.02 -21.61 -12.29
N HIS A 28 -1.12 -21.76 -13.04
CA HIS A 28 -2.18 -20.78 -13.28
C HIS A 28 -2.91 -20.39 -11.98
N TYR A 29 -2.31 -19.57 -11.11
CA TYR A 29 -3.03 -19.07 -9.93
C TYR A 29 -3.96 -17.93 -10.35
N ASN A 30 -5.27 -18.21 -10.35
CA ASN A 30 -6.29 -17.24 -10.69
C ASN A 30 -6.94 -16.71 -9.40
N VAL A 31 -6.65 -15.47 -9.02
CA VAL A 31 -7.23 -14.85 -7.82
C VAL A 31 -8.75 -14.81 -7.83
N LEU A 32 -9.38 -14.84 -9.01
CA LEU A 32 -10.83 -14.81 -9.17
C LEU A 32 -11.51 -16.14 -8.79
N GLU A 33 -10.74 -17.21 -8.54
CA GLU A 33 -11.25 -18.50 -8.05
C GLU A 33 -11.44 -18.54 -6.53
N HIS A 34 -11.06 -17.46 -5.84
CA HIS A 34 -11.19 -17.33 -4.40
C HIS A 34 -12.18 -16.21 -4.04
N GLU A 35 -12.77 -16.33 -2.86
CA GLU A 35 -13.58 -15.25 -2.28
C GLU A 35 -12.70 -14.04 -1.92
N SER A 36 -13.28 -12.84 -1.98
CA SER A 36 -12.56 -11.58 -1.74
C SER A 36 -12.02 -11.47 -0.31
N ASP A 37 -12.74 -12.04 0.66
CA ASP A 37 -12.36 -12.03 2.07
C ASP A 37 -11.13 -12.90 2.32
N TYR A 38 -11.02 -14.06 1.68
CA TYR A 38 -9.85 -14.93 1.76
C TYR A 38 -8.58 -14.21 1.29
N ILE A 39 -8.67 -13.52 0.14
CA ILE A 39 -7.56 -12.73 -0.40
C ILE A 39 -7.22 -11.55 0.52
N ALA A 40 -8.22 -10.86 1.06
CA ALA A 40 -8.01 -9.76 2.01
C ALA A 40 -7.28 -10.21 3.30
N HIS A 41 -7.63 -11.39 3.84
CA HIS A 41 -6.93 -11.96 5.00
C HIS A 41 -5.48 -12.32 4.66
N GLY A 42 -5.23 -12.92 3.50
CA GLY A 42 -3.87 -13.21 3.03
C GLY A 42 -3.02 -11.94 2.94
N PHE A 43 -3.56 -10.87 2.33
CA PHE A 43 -2.87 -9.57 2.24
C PHE A 43 -2.57 -8.99 3.61
N THR A 44 -3.51 -9.14 4.56
CA THR A 44 -3.36 -8.66 5.93
C THR A 44 -2.26 -9.41 6.67
N GLN A 45 -2.19 -10.74 6.56
CA GLN A 45 -1.13 -11.54 7.15
C GLN A 45 0.26 -11.13 6.63
N LEU A 46 0.42 -10.95 5.32
CA LEU A 46 1.68 -10.51 4.73
C LEU A 46 2.04 -9.08 5.15
N SER A 47 1.04 -8.19 5.20
CA SER A 47 1.23 -6.80 5.62
C SER A 47 1.74 -6.70 7.06
N VAL A 48 1.24 -7.55 7.97
CA VAL A 48 1.75 -7.63 9.35
C VAL A 48 3.23 -8.03 9.37
N GLN A 49 3.65 -8.97 8.52
CA GLN A 49 5.06 -9.35 8.45
C GLN A 49 5.92 -8.23 7.87
N LEU A 50 5.46 -7.56 6.82
CA LEU A 50 6.16 -6.41 6.22
C LEU A 50 6.31 -5.26 7.21
N GLN A 51 5.34 -5.01 8.08
CA GLN A 51 5.47 -3.96 9.10
C GLN A 51 6.56 -4.23 10.12
N LYS A 52 6.80 -5.49 10.47
CA LYS A 52 7.84 -5.86 11.45
C LYS A 52 9.26 -5.55 10.96
N ILE A 53 9.44 -5.38 9.65
CA ILE A 53 10.76 -5.05 9.06
C ILE A 53 11.08 -3.56 9.15
N ILE A 54 10.09 -2.70 9.46
CA ILE A 54 10.27 -1.25 9.52
C ILE A 54 11.25 -0.91 10.63
N ASN A 55 12.41 -0.38 10.25
CA ASN A 55 13.32 0.22 11.21
C ASN A 55 12.95 1.69 11.42
N ILE A 56 12.41 2.02 12.58
CA ILE A 56 11.95 3.37 12.91
C ILE A 56 13.06 4.44 12.78
N ARG A 57 14.34 4.06 12.96
CA ARG A 57 15.47 5.00 12.80
C ARG A 57 15.62 5.47 11.36
N GLN A 58 15.18 4.66 10.39
CA GLN A 58 15.19 5.00 8.97
C GLN A 58 14.12 6.04 8.61
N LEU A 59 13.16 6.31 9.50
CA LEU A 59 12.18 7.38 9.36
C LEU A 59 12.75 8.77 9.72
N LEU A 60 13.98 8.84 10.23
CA LEU A 60 14.61 10.10 10.59
C LEU A 60 15.28 10.76 9.38
N ASN A 61 15.36 12.10 9.43
CA ASN A 61 16.06 12.94 8.46
C ASN A 61 15.64 12.71 7.00
N CYS A 62 14.43 12.18 6.78
CA CYS A 62 13.92 11.85 5.45
C CYS A 62 14.87 10.96 4.65
N SER A 63 15.49 9.97 5.30
CA SER A 63 16.57 9.19 4.70
C SER A 63 16.17 8.46 3.40
N TRP A 64 14.87 8.21 3.19
CA TRP A 64 14.34 7.61 1.94
C TRP A 64 14.35 8.55 0.74
N THR A 65 14.51 9.86 0.92
CA THR A 65 14.55 10.84 -0.18
C THR A 65 15.96 11.16 -0.66
N LYS A 66 16.99 10.66 0.04
CA LYS A 66 18.42 10.96 -0.22
C LYS A 66 19.05 9.98 -1.21
N ASP A 67 20.24 10.32 -1.71
CA ASP A 67 20.98 9.50 -2.67
C ASP A 67 21.42 8.14 -2.09
N ASP A 68 21.72 8.11 -0.79
CA ASP A 68 22.14 6.92 -0.04
C ASP A 68 20.97 6.12 0.57
N ARG A 69 19.74 6.38 0.13
CA ARG A 69 18.51 5.76 0.64
C ARG A 69 18.51 4.23 0.66
N HIS A 70 19.20 3.59 -0.29
CA HIS A 70 19.28 2.12 -0.35
C HIS A 70 20.11 1.54 0.80
N THR A 71 21.01 2.33 1.38
CA THR A 71 21.81 1.98 2.56
C THR A 71 21.10 2.45 3.83
N ASN A 72 20.67 3.72 3.88
CA ASN A 72 20.20 4.37 5.10
C ASN A 72 18.69 4.28 5.37
N ALA A 73 17.89 3.88 4.38
CA ALA A 73 16.44 3.76 4.49
C ALA A 73 15.88 2.47 3.87
N ARG A 74 16.67 1.40 3.90
CA ARG A 74 16.39 0.16 3.19
C ARG A 74 14.98 -0.42 3.42
N SER A 75 14.50 -0.49 4.66
CA SER A 75 13.17 -1.03 4.98
C SER A 75 12.05 -0.15 4.42
N ILE A 76 12.25 1.17 4.39
CA ILE A 76 11.28 2.13 3.82
C ILE A 76 11.24 2.01 2.30
N ILE A 77 12.41 1.86 1.66
CA ILE A 77 12.51 1.60 0.23
C ILE A 77 11.83 0.28 -0.13
N GLN A 78 12.11 -0.79 0.61
CA GLN A 78 11.48 -2.10 0.40
C GLN A 78 9.95 -2.04 0.47
N ILE A 79 9.38 -1.36 1.46
CA ILE A 79 7.92 -1.22 1.61
C ILE A 79 7.33 -0.36 0.50
N THR A 80 8.02 0.72 0.11
CA THR A 80 7.59 1.59 -0.99
C THR A 80 7.61 0.85 -2.33
N GLU A 81 8.66 0.08 -2.59
CA GLU A 81 8.75 -0.78 -3.76
C GLU A 81 7.67 -1.85 -3.76
N ASN A 82 7.40 -2.49 -2.62
CA ASN A 82 6.32 -3.46 -2.48
C ASN A 82 4.96 -2.84 -2.80
N PHE A 83 4.70 -1.62 -2.30
CA PHE A 83 3.49 -0.86 -2.60
C PHE A 83 3.32 -0.64 -4.11
N ASN A 84 4.37 -0.14 -4.76
CA ASN A 84 4.37 0.16 -6.19
C ASN A 84 4.21 -1.09 -7.05
N LYS A 85 4.96 -2.16 -6.73
CA LYS A 85 4.88 -3.46 -7.42
C LYS A 85 3.48 -4.06 -7.29
N THR A 86 2.92 -4.11 -6.08
CA THR A 86 1.58 -4.66 -5.85
C THR A 86 0.51 -3.88 -6.62
N THR A 87 0.56 -2.54 -6.56
CA THR A 87 -0.34 -1.66 -7.33
C THR A 87 -0.23 -1.93 -8.84
N GLN A 88 1.00 -2.09 -9.35
CA GLN A 88 1.23 -2.40 -10.76
C GLN A 88 0.70 -3.79 -11.15
N LEU A 89 0.87 -4.80 -10.31
CA LEU A 89 0.41 -6.16 -10.56
C LEU A 89 -1.12 -6.24 -10.60
N ILE A 90 -1.81 -5.56 -9.69
CA ILE A 90 -3.29 -5.44 -9.72
C ILE A 90 -3.76 -4.76 -11.01
N LYS A 91 -3.11 -3.65 -11.40
CA LYS A 91 -3.40 -2.98 -12.68
C LYS A 91 -3.21 -3.92 -13.86
N THR A 92 -2.08 -4.61 -13.94
CA THR A 92 -1.78 -5.57 -15.01
C THR A 92 -2.82 -6.68 -15.03
N HIS A 93 -3.19 -7.23 -13.87
CA HIS A 93 -4.22 -8.26 -13.76
C HIS A 93 -5.58 -7.79 -14.29
N ILE A 94 -6.00 -6.55 -14.00
CA ILE A 94 -7.26 -6.00 -14.53
C ILE A 94 -7.18 -5.86 -16.07
N LEU A 95 -6.04 -5.40 -16.57
CA LEU A 95 -5.84 -5.01 -17.97
C LEU A 95 -5.45 -6.16 -18.90
N GLN A 96 -5.05 -7.33 -18.38
CA GLN A 96 -4.62 -8.48 -19.17
C GLN A 96 -5.79 -9.21 -19.87
N HIS A 97 -7.03 -8.94 -19.48
CA HIS A 97 -8.20 -9.61 -20.01
C HIS A 97 -8.69 -8.94 -21.30
N ASP A 98 -8.99 -9.72 -22.33
CA ASP A 98 -9.50 -9.20 -23.62
C ASP A 98 -11.01 -8.91 -23.59
N LYS A 99 -11.78 -9.73 -22.87
CA LYS A 99 -13.24 -9.63 -22.84
C LYS A 99 -13.68 -8.60 -21.80
N ILE A 100 -14.57 -7.69 -22.20
CA ILE A 100 -15.18 -6.70 -21.29
C ILE A 100 -15.79 -7.36 -20.05
N SER A 101 -16.44 -8.52 -20.20
CA SER A 101 -17.02 -9.25 -19.06
C SER A 101 -15.98 -9.66 -18.02
N ASP A 102 -14.79 -10.05 -18.45
CA ASP A 102 -13.74 -10.56 -17.58
C ASP A 102 -12.98 -9.40 -16.90
N ILE A 103 -12.78 -8.29 -17.62
CA ILE A 103 -12.31 -7.02 -17.03
C ILE A 103 -13.29 -6.53 -15.95
N VAL A 104 -14.60 -6.55 -16.22
CA VAL A 104 -15.63 -6.15 -15.26
C VAL A 104 -15.59 -7.03 -14.02
N LYS A 105 -15.49 -8.36 -14.18
CA LYS A 105 -15.31 -9.29 -13.04
C LYS A 105 -14.07 -8.96 -12.22
N ALA A 106 -12.93 -8.71 -12.86
CA ALA A 106 -11.70 -8.35 -12.16
C ALA A 106 -11.82 -7.01 -11.42
N LEU A 107 -12.47 -6.00 -12.02
CA LEU A 107 -12.74 -4.72 -11.36
C LEU A 107 -13.62 -4.91 -10.12
N GLU A 108 -14.71 -5.66 -10.24
CA GLU A 108 -15.64 -5.88 -9.13
C GLU A 108 -14.96 -6.65 -7.99
N PHE A 109 -14.20 -7.68 -8.33
CA PHE A 109 -13.43 -8.47 -7.39
C PHE A 109 -12.45 -7.62 -6.59
N TRP A 110 -11.61 -6.81 -7.25
CA TRP A 110 -10.62 -5.97 -6.55
C TRP A 110 -11.29 -4.90 -5.66
N ILE A 111 -12.44 -4.36 -6.07
CA ILE A 111 -13.22 -3.45 -5.21
C ILE A 111 -13.77 -4.18 -3.97
N ASP A 112 -14.22 -5.41 -4.13
CA ASP A 112 -14.70 -6.23 -3.01
C ASP A 112 -13.55 -6.59 -2.05
N VAL A 113 -12.36 -6.95 -2.55
CA VAL A 113 -11.16 -7.15 -1.73
C VAL A 113 -10.78 -5.87 -0.98
N ALA A 114 -10.78 -4.71 -1.63
CA ALA A 114 -10.50 -3.42 -0.97
C ALA A 114 -11.52 -3.10 0.12
N HIS A 115 -12.80 -3.43 -0.11
CA HIS A 115 -13.85 -3.28 0.88
C HIS A 115 -13.66 -4.22 2.08
N ASP A 116 -13.21 -5.46 1.87
CA ASP A 116 -12.92 -6.40 2.97
C ASP A 116 -11.66 -5.99 3.75
N LEU A 117 -10.63 -5.45 3.07
CA LEU A 117 -9.46 -4.85 3.71
C LEU A 117 -9.83 -3.65 4.60
N ASN A 118 -10.86 -2.88 4.24
CA ASN A 118 -11.37 -1.79 5.09
C ASN A 118 -11.93 -2.33 6.42
N LYS A 119 -12.65 -3.47 6.38
CA LYS A 119 -13.16 -4.13 7.60
C LYS A 119 -12.03 -4.68 8.47
N LEU A 120 -10.95 -5.13 7.83
CA LEU A 120 -9.74 -5.62 8.49
C LEU A 120 -8.79 -4.49 8.94
N ASN A 121 -9.18 -3.22 8.79
CA ASN A 121 -8.34 -2.05 9.07
C ASN A 121 -6.97 -2.06 8.36
N ASN A 122 -6.88 -2.74 7.21
CA ASN A 122 -5.67 -2.78 6.38
C ASN A 122 -5.70 -1.67 5.33
N TYR A 123 -5.41 -0.46 5.80
CA TYR A 123 -5.40 0.75 4.98
C TYR A 123 -4.25 0.76 3.97
N ASN A 124 -3.14 0.08 4.25
CA ASN A 124 -2.01 0.02 3.33
C ASN A 124 -2.37 -0.66 2.00
N VAL A 125 -2.88 -1.89 2.06
CA VAL A 125 -3.21 -2.64 0.83
C VAL A 125 -4.49 -2.10 0.18
N LEU A 126 -5.45 -1.64 0.98
CA LEU A 126 -6.62 -0.92 0.46
C LEU A 126 -6.16 0.27 -0.41
N SER A 127 -5.23 1.09 0.06
CA SER A 127 -4.66 2.19 -0.72
C SER A 127 -3.90 1.72 -1.98
N MET A 128 -3.23 0.57 -1.96
CA MET A 128 -2.62 -0.01 -3.17
C MET A 128 -3.67 -0.37 -4.23
N ILE A 129 -4.75 -1.06 -3.83
CA ILE A 129 -5.82 -1.45 -4.74
C ILE A 129 -6.55 -0.23 -5.29
N MET A 130 -6.87 0.75 -4.45
CA MET A 130 -7.52 1.98 -4.91
C MET A 130 -6.59 2.79 -5.81
N GLY A 131 -5.28 2.83 -5.53
CA GLY A 131 -4.29 3.44 -6.42
C GLY A 131 -4.17 2.73 -7.78
N ALA A 132 -4.44 1.42 -7.84
CA ALA A 132 -4.51 0.66 -9.07
C ALA A 132 -5.77 0.97 -9.88
N ILE A 133 -6.93 1.02 -9.21
CA ILE A 133 -8.24 1.24 -9.81
C ILE A 133 -8.39 2.68 -10.32
N GLU A 134 -7.96 3.67 -9.53
CA GLU A 134 -8.03 5.09 -9.89
C GLU A 134 -6.87 5.52 -10.80
N ASN A 135 -5.96 4.60 -11.15
CA ASN A 135 -4.94 4.88 -12.14
C ASN A 135 -5.60 5.17 -13.50
N ASN A 136 -5.11 6.19 -14.22
CA ASN A 136 -5.62 6.59 -15.53
C ASN A 136 -5.79 5.43 -16.53
N CYS A 137 -4.96 4.38 -16.44
CA CYS A 137 -5.07 3.21 -17.30
C CYS A 137 -6.34 2.39 -17.08
N VAL A 138 -6.83 2.34 -15.84
CA VAL A 138 -8.03 1.61 -15.45
C VAL A 138 -9.24 2.55 -15.43
N TYR A 139 -9.07 3.76 -14.90
CA TYR A 139 -10.12 4.78 -14.81
C TYR A 139 -10.80 5.08 -16.16
N ARG A 140 -10.03 5.10 -17.26
CA ARG A 140 -10.55 5.42 -18.61
C ARG A 140 -11.40 4.33 -19.27
N LEU A 141 -11.56 3.16 -18.65
CA LEU A 141 -12.29 2.00 -19.22
C LEU A 141 -13.82 2.19 -19.16
N ASN A 142 -14.33 3.27 -19.76
CA ASN A 142 -15.74 3.69 -19.66
C ASN A 142 -16.74 2.58 -20.02
N ASN A 143 -16.42 1.76 -21.03
CA ASN A 143 -17.26 0.64 -21.47
C ASN A 143 -17.32 -0.51 -20.45
N CYS A 144 -16.29 -0.68 -19.62
CA CYS A 144 -16.29 -1.64 -18.53
C CYS A 144 -17.00 -1.03 -17.33
N TRP A 145 -16.67 0.21 -16.96
CA TRP A 145 -17.30 0.92 -15.86
C TRP A 145 -18.81 1.04 -16.02
N SER A 146 -19.34 1.21 -17.24
CA SER A 146 -20.79 1.24 -17.45
C SER A 146 -21.48 -0.07 -17.04
N LYS A 147 -20.79 -1.21 -17.15
CA LYS A 147 -21.30 -2.55 -16.84
C LYS A 147 -21.05 -3.02 -15.40
N VAL A 148 -20.13 -2.37 -14.68
CA VAL A 148 -19.94 -2.61 -13.23
C VAL A 148 -21.25 -2.31 -12.50
N SER A 149 -21.63 -3.20 -11.59
CA SER A 149 -22.87 -3.10 -10.83
C SER A 149 -22.94 -1.82 -10.00
N LYS A 150 -24.17 -1.34 -9.78
CA LYS A 150 -24.41 -0.12 -8.99
C LYS A 150 -23.88 -0.24 -7.56
N LYS A 151 -24.05 -1.42 -6.95
CA LYS A 151 -23.56 -1.73 -5.60
C LYS A 151 -22.04 -1.58 -5.52
N THR A 152 -21.31 -2.12 -6.49
CA THR A 152 -19.85 -2.07 -6.51
C THR A 152 -19.32 -0.66 -6.82
N LYS A 153 -20.01 0.12 -7.66
CA LYS A 153 -19.70 1.55 -7.85
C LYS A 153 -19.79 2.35 -6.55
N GLN A 154 -20.84 2.12 -5.76
CA GLN A 154 -21.02 2.78 -4.45
C GLN A 154 -19.90 2.41 -3.47
N LYS A 155 -19.49 1.13 -3.43
CA LYS A 155 -18.32 0.71 -2.64
C LYS A 155 -17.06 1.46 -3.07
N ARG A 156 -16.79 1.52 -4.39
CA ARG A 156 -15.64 2.24 -4.94
C ARG A 156 -15.65 3.71 -4.54
N GLU A 157 -16.77 4.41 -4.70
CA GLU A 157 -16.92 5.82 -4.32
C GLU A 157 -16.60 6.04 -2.84
N SER A 158 -17.18 5.22 -1.95
CA SER A 158 -16.90 5.29 -0.50
C SER A 158 -15.42 5.03 -0.18
N LEU A 159 -14.78 4.07 -0.85
CA LEU A 159 -13.37 3.77 -0.65
C LEU A 159 -12.47 4.89 -1.20
N CYS A 160 -12.80 5.48 -2.34
CA CYS A 160 -12.10 6.64 -2.89
C CYS A 160 -12.17 7.83 -1.92
N ASP A 161 -13.34 8.11 -1.36
CA ASP A 161 -13.51 9.17 -0.37
C ASP A 161 -12.72 8.93 0.92
N LEU A 162 -12.51 7.67 1.29
CA LEU A 162 -11.69 7.29 2.43
C LEU A 162 -10.20 7.55 2.18
N VAL A 163 -9.66 7.15 1.01
CA VAL A 163 -8.21 7.21 0.72
C VAL A 163 -7.75 8.41 -0.07
N LYS A 164 -8.65 9.33 -0.46
CA LYS A 164 -8.25 10.52 -1.20
C LYS A 164 -7.26 11.39 -0.40
N PRO A 165 -6.31 12.06 -1.08
CA PRO A 165 -5.30 12.89 -0.43
C PRO A 165 -5.84 14.20 0.19
N SER A 166 -7.14 14.49 0.05
CA SER A 166 -7.74 15.75 0.52
C SER A 166 -7.51 15.97 2.02
N SER A 167 -7.14 17.20 2.39
CA SER A 167 -6.84 17.59 3.78
C SER A 167 -5.85 16.64 4.44
N ASN A 168 -4.76 16.30 3.73
CA ASN A 168 -3.73 15.36 4.18
C ASN A 168 -4.30 14.01 4.65
N TYR A 169 -5.14 13.40 3.79
CA TYR A 169 -5.77 12.11 4.07
C TYR A 169 -6.58 12.08 5.37
N SER A 170 -7.21 13.19 5.75
CA SER A 170 -7.96 13.32 7.03
C SER A 170 -8.98 12.20 7.28
N ALA A 171 -9.72 11.79 6.25
CA ALA A 171 -10.68 10.69 6.33
C ALA A 171 -10.01 9.35 6.66
N LEU A 172 -8.87 9.05 6.05
CA LEU A 172 -8.08 7.86 6.35
C LEU A 172 -7.49 7.94 7.76
N ARG A 173 -6.85 9.07 8.08
CA ARG A 173 -6.14 9.31 9.34
C ARG A 173 -7.06 9.28 10.57
N SER A 174 -8.32 9.65 10.43
CA SER A 174 -9.29 9.56 11.55
C SER A 174 -9.49 8.12 12.03
N ASN A 175 -9.17 7.12 11.20
CA ASN A 175 -9.24 5.71 11.56
C ASN A 175 -7.96 5.19 12.23
N TYR A 176 -6.89 5.99 12.31
CA TYR A 176 -5.61 5.55 12.85
C TYR A 176 -5.56 5.44 14.38
N SER A 177 -6.60 5.90 15.07
CA SER A 177 -6.76 5.71 16.52
C SER A 177 -7.33 4.34 16.90
N LYS A 178 -7.74 3.53 15.93
CA LYS A 178 -8.24 2.17 16.17
C LYS A 178 -7.09 1.23 16.54
N ASP A 179 -7.41 0.20 17.32
CA ASP A 179 -6.48 -0.89 17.60
C ASP A 179 -6.27 -1.78 16.36
N ASN A 180 -5.09 -2.40 16.24
CA ASN A 180 -4.74 -3.39 15.21
C ASN A 180 -4.91 -2.91 13.75
N ILE A 181 -4.46 -1.69 13.47
CA ILE A 181 -4.46 -1.13 12.10
C ILE A 181 -3.19 -1.50 11.32
N ILE A 182 -3.30 -1.53 9.99
CA ILE A 182 -2.14 -1.51 9.09
C ILE A 182 -2.16 -0.20 8.30
N PRO A 183 -1.46 0.86 8.77
CA PRO A 183 -1.50 2.18 8.13
C PRO A 183 -0.93 2.18 6.72
N PHE A 184 -1.55 3.00 5.85
CA PHE A 184 -0.87 3.47 4.65
C PHE A 184 0.23 4.46 5.07
N MET A 185 1.49 4.14 4.76
CA MET A 185 2.65 4.90 5.23
C MET A 185 2.87 6.23 4.50
N GLY A 186 2.33 6.40 3.28
CA GLY A 186 2.55 7.59 2.46
C GLY A 186 2.32 8.92 3.19
N PRO A 187 1.15 9.15 3.81
CA PRO A 187 0.86 10.38 4.54
C PRO A 187 1.83 10.66 5.69
N PHE A 188 2.27 9.62 6.40
CA PHE A 188 3.25 9.75 7.49
C PHE A 188 4.63 10.17 6.96
N LEU A 189 5.09 9.55 5.87
CA LEU A 189 6.36 9.92 5.24
C LEU A 189 6.33 11.36 4.75
N THR A 190 5.22 11.81 4.15
CA THR A 190 5.04 13.22 3.75
C THR A 190 5.08 14.17 4.95
N GLU A 191 4.44 13.80 6.07
CA GLU A 191 4.44 14.61 7.29
C GLU A 191 5.82 14.70 7.93
N LEU A 192 6.60 13.61 7.95
CA LEU A 192 7.98 13.61 8.42
C LEU A 192 8.88 14.52 7.56
N CYS A 193 8.72 14.50 6.24
CA CYS A 193 9.39 15.46 5.35
C CYS A 193 9.05 16.90 5.73
N TYR A 194 7.78 17.17 6.01
CA TYR A 194 7.35 18.51 6.36
C TYR A 194 7.90 19.00 7.70
N ILE A 195 7.97 18.11 8.71
CA ILE A 195 8.58 18.39 10.00
C ILE A 195 10.08 18.68 9.85
N GLU A 196 10.76 17.89 9.02
CA GLU A 196 12.19 18.07 8.73
C GLU A 196 12.46 19.44 8.11
N GLU A 197 11.72 19.81 7.05
CA GLU A 197 11.87 21.08 6.34
C GLU A 197 11.59 22.30 7.23
N ARG A 198 10.54 22.25 8.06
CA ARG A 198 10.18 23.36 8.96
C ARG A 198 11.14 23.58 10.11
N ASN A 199 11.91 22.55 10.49
CA ASN A 199 12.81 22.60 11.63
C ASN A 199 14.30 22.59 11.23
N GLN A 200 14.62 23.01 10.00
CA GLN A 200 15.99 23.17 9.50
C GLN A 200 16.82 24.25 10.22
N LEU A 201 16.20 25.04 11.11
CA LEU A 201 16.92 26.01 11.93
C LEU A 201 17.95 25.27 12.78
N ASN A 202 19.22 25.41 12.37
CA ASN A 202 20.36 24.81 13.02
C ASN A 202 20.52 25.49 14.39
N PRO A 203 20.37 24.78 15.52
CA PRO A 203 20.43 25.40 16.86
C PRO A 203 21.83 25.93 17.22
N GLY A 204 22.82 25.74 16.35
CA GLY A 204 24.26 26.01 16.54
C GLY A 204 25.05 24.71 16.67
N GLU A 205 26.38 24.77 16.47
CA GLU A 205 27.24 23.59 16.62
C GLU A 205 27.05 22.90 17.98
N GLY A 206 26.96 21.56 17.95
CA GLY A 206 26.82 20.72 19.14
C GLY A 206 25.46 20.80 19.86
N ARG A 207 24.46 21.52 19.33
CA ARG A 207 23.14 21.68 19.98
C ARG A 207 22.08 20.80 19.34
N VAL A 208 21.17 20.28 20.17
CA VAL A 208 20.05 19.44 19.74
C VAL A 208 18.79 20.28 19.57
N ASN A 209 18.09 20.12 18.44
CA ASN A 209 16.80 20.76 18.21
C ASN A 209 15.67 19.96 18.90
N PHE A 210 15.48 20.17 20.20
CA PHE A 210 14.42 19.50 20.97
C PHE A 210 12.99 19.83 20.50
N LYS A 211 12.77 20.96 19.83
CA LYS A 211 11.47 21.31 19.23
C LYS A 211 11.14 20.38 18.07
N LYS A 212 12.13 20.11 17.21
CA LYS A 212 12.03 19.11 16.14
C LYS A 212 11.75 17.72 16.72
N MET A 213 12.53 17.30 17.72
CA MET A 213 12.39 15.96 18.32
C MET A 213 11.01 15.72 18.96
N ARG A 214 10.38 16.73 19.58
CA ARG A 214 9.01 16.58 20.12
C ARG A 214 7.93 16.50 19.05
N SER A 215 8.27 16.88 17.82
CA SER A 215 7.33 16.91 16.69
C SER A 215 7.34 15.59 15.90
N ILE A 216 8.34 14.74 16.12
CA ILE A 216 8.50 13.38 15.54
C ILE A 216 8.00 12.37 16.56
#